data_AF-A0A2L2WX02-F1
#
_entry.id   AF-A0A2L2WX02-F1
#
_cell.length_a   1.000
_cell.length_b   1.000
_cell.length_c   1.000
_cell.angle_alpha   90.00
_cell.angle_beta   90.00
_cell.angle_gamma   90.00
#
_symmetry.space_group_name_H-M   'P 1'
#
loop_
_entity.id
_entity.type
_entity.pdbx_description
1 polymer ?
#
loop_
_entity_poly.entity_id
_entity_poly.type
_entity_poly.pdbx_seq_one_letter_code
_entity_poly.pdbx_strand_id
1 'polypeptide(L)'
;MDYQKYNLTNTSIMKKKNLLLTLAFAAMPVMAQMPDTELPDPHPAPASAWQGVTKAALGWGNIDTQYGRNAVPRMADRLDLYAWRGERVSAQALVLVPQGGKVTFSVSDLRNGRHVIPAEAVNRYFVRYVMSDSLRQGEYLVPDRLDPARELTAEAQTVRPLWLDIRVPQTAAPGKYRGTLTAHVDGTGLTIPFTLEVGRRTLPEPSEWAFHLDLWQNPYSVARFYGVKLWSKEHFDRMRPMMKELAAAGQKVITASIIKHPWNGQTEDAFESMIGKTLTQGGEWRYDYRVFDRWVEFMMDCGITEQIDCYTIVPWHLLFEYYDEARNCTVQEKLAPGSKEYEDYLIPFLKDFARHLKEKGWFGKTCIAMDERPKSLLEPAYAVLYKADPGFRVKGAINYFGPEVSERMYDISFSFNQPLLTPQQIAAHRSKGHKVTFYTCTGHVRPNTFVKSRPAEAAWLGWHTAAADYDGYLRWAFNSWVKNPWQDSRFVRFEAGDCFLVYPGGTSVRWERLVEGIEDFEKIRVLRSELKGKKLQRLNDEIKKFSPVKIEPG
;
A
#
# COMPACT_ATOMS: atom_id res chain seq x y z
N MET A 1 -41.20 25.67 -48.65
CA MET A 1 -42.02 24.88 -49.60
C MET A 1 -41.48 23.47 -49.56
N ASP A 2 -42.20 22.61 -48.84
CA ASP A 2 -42.03 21.16 -48.93
C ASP A 2 -42.80 20.64 -50.17
N TYR A 3 -42.79 19.33 -50.42
CA TYR A 3 -43.44 18.54 -51.51
C TYR A 3 -42.47 18.11 -52.63
N GLN A 4 -42.36 16.84 -53.06
CA GLN A 4 -43.08 15.61 -52.73
C GLN A 4 -42.34 14.38 -53.32
N LYS A 5 -42.39 13.26 -52.58
CA LYS A 5 -42.61 11.83 -52.95
C LYS A 5 -42.27 11.34 -54.37
N TYR A 6 -41.66 10.14 -54.46
CA TYR A 6 -42.34 8.90 -54.88
C TYR A 6 -41.43 7.66 -54.67
N ASN A 7 -41.94 6.67 -53.94
CA ASN A 7 -41.43 5.29 -53.86
C ASN A 7 -42.01 4.48 -55.03
N LEU A 8 -41.33 3.40 -55.46
CA LEU A 8 -41.92 2.06 -55.67
C LEU A 8 -40.87 0.98 -56.07
N THR A 9 -40.84 -0.08 -55.24
CA THR A 9 -40.74 -1.53 -55.54
C THR A 9 -39.45 -2.24 -56.06
N ASN A 10 -38.96 -3.17 -55.21
CA ASN A 10 -38.73 -4.63 -55.39
C ASN A 10 -38.23 -5.15 -56.77
N THR A 11 -37.24 -6.04 -56.91
CA THR A 11 -36.96 -7.29 -56.17
C THR A 11 -35.63 -7.93 -56.66
N SER A 12 -35.02 -8.77 -55.81
CA SER A 12 -34.28 -10.02 -56.14
C SER A 12 -32.76 -10.05 -56.39
N ILE A 13 -32.04 -10.46 -55.33
CA ILE A 13 -31.14 -11.63 -55.18
C ILE A 13 -29.86 -11.80 -56.05
N MET A 14 -28.73 -11.76 -55.33
CA MET A 14 -27.43 -12.49 -55.45
C MET A 14 -26.68 -12.50 -56.79
N LYS A 15 -25.42 -12.00 -56.76
CA LYS A 15 -24.20 -12.82 -56.86
C LYS A 15 -22.92 -12.01 -56.59
N LYS A 16 -22.10 -12.59 -55.69
CA LYS A 16 -20.65 -12.45 -55.41
C LYS A 16 -19.84 -11.40 -56.20
N LYS A 17 -19.14 -10.52 -55.47
CA LYS A 17 -17.84 -9.96 -55.87
C LYS A 17 -16.85 -9.96 -54.69
N ASN A 18 -15.65 -10.45 -55.01
CA ASN A 18 -14.47 -10.55 -54.17
C ASN A 18 -14.06 -9.18 -53.61
N LEU A 19 -13.75 -9.13 -52.32
CA LEU A 19 -13.07 -8.02 -51.67
C LEU A 19 -11.64 -8.48 -51.36
N LEU A 20 -10.65 -7.87 -52.01
CA LEU A 20 -9.26 -7.94 -51.58
C LEU A 20 -9.17 -7.31 -50.19
N LEU A 21 -8.79 -8.13 -49.21
CA LEU A 21 -8.49 -7.69 -47.85
C LEU A 21 -7.01 -7.33 -47.78
N THR A 22 -6.70 -6.03 -47.71
CA THR A 22 -5.36 -5.55 -47.39
C THR A 22 -5.13 -5.81 -45.90
N LEU A 23 -4.27 -6.77 -45.57
CA LEU A 23 -3.81 -7.04 -44.21
C LEU A 23 -2.98 -5.85 -43.72
N ALA A 24 -3.59 -4.95 -42.94
CA ALA A 24 -2.87 -4.14 -41.98
C ALA A 24 -2.65 -5.02 -40.74
N PHE A 25 -1.44 -5.58 -40.61
CA PHE A 25 -0.97 -6.18 -39.36
C PHE A 25 -0.98 -5.09 -38.28
N ALA A 26 -2.04 -5.06 -37.47
CA ALA A 26 -1.97 -4.48 -36.15
C ALA A 26 -1.03 -5.36 -35.34
N ALA A 27 0.22 -4.94 -35.22
CA ALA A 27 1.14 -5.49 -34.23
C ALA A 27 0.56 -5.16 -32.84
N MET A 28 -0.30 -6.02 -32.32
CA MET A 28 -0.57 -6.08 -30.90
C MET A 28 0.78 -6.40 -30.24
N PRO A 29 1.26 -5.60 -29.27
CA PRO A 29 2.37 -6.06 -28.47
C PRO A 29 1.85 -7.31 -27.76
N VAL A 30 2.44 -8.46 -28.09
CA VAL A 30 2.35 -9.67 -27.27
C VAL A 30 3.05 -9.30 -25.97
N MET A 31 2.31 -8.67 -25.06
CA MET A 31 2.73 -8.56 -23.68
C MET A 31 2.62 -9.98 -23.15
N ALA A 32 3.76 -10.60 -22.90
CA ALA A 32 3.80 -11.85 -22.17
C ALA A 32 3.04 -11.60 -20.86
N GLN A 33 1.81 -12.10 -20.75
CA GLN A 33 1.12 -12.21 -19.48
C GLN A 33 2.09 -12.98 -18.58
N MET A 34 2.60 -12.32 -17.54
CA MET A 34 3.46 -13.00 -16.60
C MET A 34 2.73 -14.24 -16.08
N PRO A 35 3.42 -15.39 -15.96
CA PRO A 35 2.79 -16.60 -15.46
C PRO A 35 2.29 -16.34 -14.04
N ASP A 36 0.98 -16.43 -13.84
CA ASP A 36 0.33 -16.34 -12.53
C ASP A 36 0.45 -17.66 -11.74
N THR A 37 1.45 -18.49 -12.06
CA THR A 37 1.67 -19.78 -11.41
C THR A 37 2.63 -19.59 -10.24
N GLU A 38 2.28 -20.14 -9.07
CA GLU A 38 3.17 -20.13 -7.89
C GLU A 38 4.45 -20.90 -8.19
N LEU A 39 5.58 -20.47 -7.62
CA LEU A 39 6.83 -21.22 -7.73
C LEU A 39 6.71 -22.59 -7.02
N PRO A 40 7.51 -23.59 -7.42
CA PRO A 40 7.59 -24.86 -6.70
C PRO A 40 7.96 -24.63 -5.24
N ASP A 41 7.36 -25.41 -4.33
CA ASP A 41 7.73 -25.39 -2.92
C ASP A 41 9.14 -25.99 -2.76
N PRO A 42 10.14 -25.26 -2.23
CA PRO A 42 11.47 -25.81 -1.97
C PRO A 42 11.47 -26.87 -0.87
N HIS A 43 10.46 -26.84 0.00
CA HIS A 43 10.38 -27.68 1.21
C HIS A 43 8.98 -28.31 1.34
N PRO A 44 8.55 -29.12 0.36
CA PRO A 44 7.24 -29.76 0.42
C PRO A 44 7.19 -30.73 1.60
N ALA A 45 6.06 -30.74 2.31
CA ALA A 45 5.82 -31.70 3.37
C ALA A 45 5.87 -33.14 2.81
N PRO A 46 6.29 -34.13 3.60
CA PRO A 46 6.33 -35.52 3.14
C PRO A 46 4.91 -36.02 2.83
N ALA A 47 4.77 -36.86 1.81
CA ALA A 47 3.49 -37.44 1.42
C ALA A 47 2.77 -38.18 2.57
N SER A 48 3.52 -38.67 3.57
CA SER A 48 2.97 -39.27 4.78
C SER A 48 2.06 -38.34 5.57
N ALA A 49 2.28 -37.02 5.51
CA ALA A 49 1.41 -36.03 6.16
C ALA A 49 -0.03 -36.04 5.61
N TRP A 50 -0.22 -36.53 4.38
CA TRP A 50 -1.51 -36.55 3.69
C TRP A 50 -2.17 -37.94 3.63
N GLN A 51 -1.55 -38.99 4.18
CA GLN A 51 -2.08 -40.36 4.11
C GLN A 51 -3.49 -40.50 4.70
N GLY A 52 -3.85 -39.68 5.70
CA GLY A 52 -5.17 -39.65 6.32
C GLY A 52 -6.20 -38.72 5.64
N VAL A 53 -5.78 -37.91 4.67
CA VAL A 53 -6.63 -36.91 4.01
C VAL A 53 -7.04 -37.43 2.64
N THR A 54 -8.14 -38.19 2.58
CA THR A 54 -8.61 -38.85 1.35
C THR A 54 -9.68 -38.06 0.59
N LYS A 55 -10.32 -37.09 1.24
CA LYS A 55 -11.38 -36.25 0.67
C LYS A 55 -11.06 -34.77 0.90
N ALA A 56 -11.54 -33.92 0.02
CA ALA A 56 -11.47 -32.49 0.22
C ALA A 56 -12.19 -32.10 1.52
N ALA A 57 -11.64 -31.11 2.23
CA ALA A 57 -12.19 -30.63 3.49
C ALA A 57 -12.11 -29.10 3.54
N LEU A 58 -13.03 -28.49 4.25
CA LEU A 58 -13.12 -27.05 4.47
C LEU A 58 -13.27 -26.79 5.97
N GLY A 59 -12.51 -25.84 6.50
CA GLY A 59 -12.62 -25.43 7.89
C GLY A 59 -11.94 -24.09 8.16
N TRP A 60 -12.19 -23.53 9.34
CA TRP A 60 -11.63 -22.24 9.76
C TRP A 60 -10.21 -22.38 10.27
N GLY A 61 -9.34 -21.48 9.79
CA GLY A 61 -8.04 -21.20 10.38
C GLY A 61 -8.12 -19.98 11.30
N ASN A 62 -6.98 -19.28 11.44
CA ASN A 62 -6.91 -17.95 12.04
C ASN A 62 -6.11 -17.01 11.14
N ILE A 63 -6.30 -15.71 11.31
CA ILE A 63 -5.66 -14.66 10.50
C ILE A 63 -4.21 -14.34 10.91
N ASP A 64 -3.71 -14.95 11.98
CA ASP A 64 -2.35 -14.74 12.50
C ASP A 64 -1.37 -15.85 12.07
N THR A 65 -1.86 -16.88 11.36
CA THR A 65 -1.06 -18.05 10.95
C THR A 65 -0.82 -18.05 9.45
N GLN A 66 0.44 -18.23 9.08
CA GLN A 66 0.86 -18.51 7.70
C GLN A 66 0.85 -20.03 7.48
N TYR A 67 -0.19 -20.53 6.84
CA TYR A 67 -0.39 -21.96 6.60
C TYR A 67 0.48 -22.46 5.43
N GLY A 68 1.46 -23.33 5.73
CA GLY A 68 2.33 -23.92 4.70
C GLY A 68 1.54 -24.72 3.66
N ARG A 69 1.95 -24.63 2.39
CA ARG A 69 1.25 -25.16 1.22
C ARG A 69 0.94 -26.65 1.31
N ASN A 70 1.86 -27.44 1.85
CA ASN A 70 1.75 -28.88 1.92
C ASN A 70 1.56 -29.41 3.36
N ALA A 71 1.42 -28.55 4.37
CA ALA A 71 1.15 -28.99 5.73
C ALA A 71 -0.34 -29.30 5.91
N VAL A 72 -0.73 -30.31 6.70
CA VAL A 72 -2.15 -30.54 7.06
C VAL A 72 -2.46 -29.82 8.39
N PRO A 73 -3.14 -28.66 8.38
CA PRO A 73 -3.40 -27.87 9.57
C PRO A 73 -4.58 -28.41 10.39
N ARG A 74 -4.64 -28.00 11.66
CA ARG A 74 -5.87 -28.09 12.43
C ARG A 74 -6.84 -27.01 11.97
N MET A 75 -8.11 -27.39 11.82
CA MET A 75 -9.19 -26.49 11.41
C MET A 75 -10.33 -26.54 12.43
N ALA A 76 -11.02 -25.42 12.61
CA ALA A 76 -12.25 -25.34 13.38
C ALA A 76 -13.49 -25.44 12.46
N ASP A 77 -14.61 -25.87 13.02
CA ASP A 77 -15.91 -25.96 12.32
C ASP A 77 -16.76 -24.69 12.45
N ARG A 78 -16.38 -23.77 13.34
CA ARG A 78 -17.09 -22.52 13.64
C ARG A 78 -16.12 -21.36 13.81
N LEU A 79 -16.60 -20.17 13.46
CA LEU A 79 -15.93 -18.89 13.65
C LEU A 79 -16.95 -17.88 14.18
N ASP A 80 -16.57 -17.16 15.24
CA ASP A 80 -17.34 -16.04 15.79
C ASP A 80 -16.46 -14.78 15.72
N LEU A 81 -16.97 -13.74 15.07
CA LEU A 81 -16.31 -12.45 14.85
C LEU A 81 -17.08 -11.33 15.57
N TYR A 82 -16.42 -10.22 15.84
CA TYR A 82 -17.02 -9.01 16.37
C TYR A 82 -16.55 -7.79 15.57
N ALA A 83 -17.44 -6.84 15.30
CA ALA A 83 -17.13 -5.62 14.59
C ALA A 83 -17.95 -4.42 15.11
N TRP A 84 -17.40 -3.22 15.00
CA TRP A 84 -18.17 -1.99 14.98
C TRP A 84 -18.82 -1.81 13.60
N ARG A 85 -19.83 -0.94 13.51
CA ARG A 85 -20.36 -0.51 12.21
C ARG A 85 -19.29 0.30 11.49
N GLY A 86 -19.14 0.13 10.17
CA GLY A 86 -18.08 0.78 9.40
C GLY A 86 -16.72 0.08 9.44
N GLU A 87 -16.54 -0.95 10.27
CA GLU A 87 -15.28 -1.67 10.40
C GLU A 87 -15.08 -2.71 9.29
N ARG A 88 -13.82 -2.93 8.94
CA ARG A 88 -13.33 -4.03 8.11
C ARG A 88 -12.87 -5.19 8.99
N VAL A 89 -13.45 -6.37 8.83
CA VAL A 89 -13.05 -7.56 9.62
C VAL A 89 -12.60 -8.71 8.72
N SER A 90 -11.43 -9.25 9.04
CA SER A 90 -10.83 -10.36 8.29
C SER A 90 -11.14 -11.73 8.88
N ALA A 91 -11.25 -12.74 8.01
CA ALA A 91 -11.31 -14.14 8.39
C ALA A 91 -10.55 -15.01 7.40
N GLN A 92 -10.00 -16.14 7.87
CA GLN A 92 -9.25 -17.08 7.03
C GLN A 92 -9.81 -18.50 7.19
N ALA A 93 -10.27 -19.08 6.08
CA ALA A 93 -10.63 -20.49 5.98
C ALA A 93 -9.57 -21.26 5.19
N LEU A 94 -9.57 -22.59 5.29
CA LEU A 94 -8.61 -23.47 4.65
C LEU A 94 -9.36 -24.56 3.88
N VAL A 95 -8.98 -24.77 2.63
CA VAL A 95 -9.43 -25.89 1.81
C VAL A 95 -8.29 -26.89 1.68
N LEU A 96 -8.52 -28.14 2.08
CA LEU A 96 -7.60 -29.25 1.83
C LEU A 96 -7.94 -29.89 0.48
N VAL A 97 -6.95 -30.02 -0.41
CA VAL A 97 -7.12 -30.53 -1.77
C VAL A 97 -6.27 -31.78 -1.97
N PRO A 98 -6.73 -32.99 -1.58
CA PRO A 98 -5.89 -34.19 -1.62
C PRO A 98 -5.64 -34.74 -3.02
N GLN A 99 -6.58 -34.59 -3.96
CA GLN A 99 -6.49 -35.16 -5.32
C GLN A 99 -6.10 -34.14 -6.40
N GLY A 100 -5.91 -32.88 -6.00
CA GLY A 100 -5.83 -31.76 -6.94
C GLY A 100 -7.22 -31.37 -7.43
N GLY A 101 -7.29 -30.31 -8.22
CA GLY A 101 -8.53 -29.90 -8.87
C GLY A 101 -8.79 -28.41 -8.83
N LYS A 102 -9.93 -28.05 -9.41
CA LYS A 102 -10.42 -26.69 -9.50
C LYS A 102 -11.14 -26.30 -8.22
N VAL A 103 -10.69 -25.22 -7.60
CA VAL A 103 -11.26 -24.65 -6.37
C VAL A 103 -11.99 -23.35 -6.69
N THR A 104 -13.22 -23.21 -6.20
CA THR A 104 -13.98 -21.94 -6.19
C THR A 104 -14.64 -21.76 -4.84
N PHE A 105 -15.03 -20.54 -4.46
CA PHE A 105 -15.75 -20.33 -3.20
C PHE A 105 -16.65 -19.08 -3.21
N SER A 106 -17.67 -19.10 -2.36
CA SER A 106 -18.66 -18.04 -2.19
C SER A 106 -19.10 -17.90 -0.74
N VAL A 107 -19.59 -16.72 -0.40
CA VAL A 107 -20.16 -16.41 0.92
C VAL A 107 -21.64 -16.08 0.74
N SER A 108 -22.50 -16.56 1.64
CA SER A 108 -23.91 -16.19 1.66
C SER A 108 -24.10 -14.75 2.14
N ASP A 109 -25.30 -14.21 1.97
CA ASP A 109 -25.72 -13.07 2.81
C ASP A 109 -25.52 -13.41 4.29
N LEU A 110 -25.14 -12.41 5.06
CA LEU A 110 -25.11 -12.44 6.51
C LEU A 110 -26.45 -11.95 7.02
N ARG A 111 -27.17 -12.77 7.79
CA ARG A 111 -28.56 -12.49 8.20
C ARG A 111 -28.72 -12.41 9.72
N ASN A 112 -29.45 -11.37 10.16
CA ASN A 112 -29.91 -11.16 11.53
C ASN A 112 -31.42 -10.81 11.49
N GLY A 113 -32.28 -11.84 11.50
CA GLY A 113 -33.72 -11.67 11.28
C GLY A 113 -34.00 -11.03 9.91
N ARG A 114 -34.61 -9.84 9.90
CA ARG A 114 -34.88 -9.06 8.69
C ARG A 114 -33.67 -8.25 8.18
N HIS A 115 -32.63 -8.10 9.01
CA HIS A 115 -31.46 -7.30 8.67
C HIS A 115 -30.45 -8.15 7.90
N VAL A 116 -29.88 -7.57 6.84
CA VAL A 116 -28.96 -8.26 5.92
C VAL A 116 -27.72 -7.42 5.73
N ILE A 117 -26.55 -8.04 5.91
CA ILE A 117 -25.29 -7.58 5.33
C ILE A 117 -25.11 -8.45 4.08
N PRO A 118 -25.15 -7.87 2.88
CA PRO A 118 -25.25 -8.66 1.67
C PRO A 118 -23.89 -9.27 1.30
N ALA A 119 -23.89 -10.37 0.55
CA ALA A 119 -22.66 -11.10 0.22
C ALA A 119 -21.60 -10.24 -0.49
N GLU A 120 -21.99 -9.21 -1.25
CA GLU A 120 -21.08 -8.27 -1.89
C GLU A 120 -20.28 -7.39 -0.92
N ALA A 121 -20.70 -7.30 0.35
CA ALA A 121 -19.91 -6.67 1.40
C ALA A 121 -18.74 -7.55 1.87
N VAL A 122 -18.64 -8.79 1.38
CA VAL A 122 -17.56 -9.72 1.69
C VAL A 122 -16.67 -9.90 0.47
N ASN A 123 -15.54 -9.20 0.47
CA ASN A 123 -14.47 -9.46 -0.48
C ASN A 123 -13.83 -10.82 -0.18
N ARG A 124 -13.38 -11.49 -1.23
CA ARG A 124 -12.96 -12.88 -1.21
C ARG A 124 -11.67 -13.01 -1.99
N TYR A 125 -10.67 -13.62 -1.37
CA TYR A 125 -9.37 -13.83 -1.99
C TYR A 125 -8.86 -15.24 -1.77
N PHE A 126 -8.22 -15.83 -2.78
CA PHE A 126 -7.27 -16.91 -2.54
C PHE A 126 -6.01 -16.33 -1.92
N VAL A 127 -5.50 -16.94 -0.85
CA VAL A 127 -4.17 -16.60 -0.33
C VAL A 127 -3.15 -17.41 -1.12
N ARG A 128 -2.47 -16.73 -2.04
CA ARG A 128 -1.45 -17.31 -2.92
C ARG A 128 -0.09 -17.32 -2.25
N TYR A 129 0.70 -18.32 -2.60
CA TYR A 129 2.05 -18.51 -2.08
C TYR A 129 3.08 -17.74 -2.90
N VAL A 130 3.93 -16.99 -2.21
CA VAL A 130 5.06 -16.26 -2.80
C VAL A 130 6.38 -16.75 -2.23
N MET A 131 7.43 -16.72 -3.03
CA MET A 131 8.77 -17.07 -2.58
C MET A 131 9.33 -16.00 -1.64
N SER A 132 9.94 -16.46 -0.55
CA SER A 132 10.68 -15.67 0.43
C SER A 132 11.98 -16.40 0.77
N ASP A 133 12.86 -15.76 1.54
CA ASP A 133 14.06 -16.38 2.07
C ASP A 133 14.35 -16.00 3.53
N SER A 134 15.29 -16.72 4.13
CA SER A 134 15.94 -16.35 5.39
C SER A 134 17.28 -17.06 5.52
N LEU A 135 18.21 -16.48 6.28
CA LEU A 135 19.49 -17.12 6.59
C LEU A 135 19.34 -18.50 7.25
N ARG A 136 18.25 -18.72 8.00
CA ARG A 136 18.04 -19.97 8.76
C ARG A 136 17.38 -21.07 7.92
N GLN A 137 16.43 -20.72 7.06
CA GLN A 137 15.60 -21.69 6.34
C GLN A 137 15.94 -21.81 4.86
N GLY A 138 16.80 -20.95 4.31
CA GLY A 138 16.96 -20.84 2.87
C GLY A 138 15.69 -20.27 2.23
N GLU A 139 15.33 -20.79 1.05
CA GLU A 139 14.16 -20.39 0.28
C GLU A 139 12.91 -21.15 0.74
N TYR A 140 11.76 -20.47 0.84
CA TYR A 140 10.49 -21.11 1.21
C TYR A 140 9.29 -20.30 0.72
N LEU A 141 8.16 -20.98 0.56
CA LEU A 141 6.89 -20.36 0.20
C LEU A 141 6.16 -19.79 1.41
N VAL A 142 5.56 -18.62 1.24
CA VAL A 142 4.74 -17.95 2.26
C VAL A 142 3.38 -17.56 1.69
N PRO A 143 2.26 -17.89 2.36
CA PRO A 143 0.93 -17.44 1.96
C PRO A 143 0.74 -15.96 2.33
N ASP A 144 0.85 -15.05 1.35
CA ASP A 144 0.73 -13.61 1.60
C ASP A 144 -0.13 -12.88 0.58
N ARG A 145 -0.04 -13.22 -0.70
CA ARG A 145 -0.76 -12.50 -1.76
C ARG A 145 -2.25 -12.82 -1.72
N LEU A 146 -3.09 -11.79 -1.61
CA LEU A 146 -4.54 -11.92 -1.67
C LEU A 146 -5.01 -11.69 -3.11
N ASP A 147 -5.36 -12.79 -3.77
CA ASP A 147 -5.75 -12.84 -5.17
C ASP A 147 -7.28 -12.90 -5.33
N PRO A 148 -7.91 -11.90 -5.97
CA PRO A 148 -9.37 -11.84 -6.14
C PRO A 148 -9.89 -12.79 -7.24
N ALA A 149 -9.05 -13.69 -7.76
CA ALA A 149 -9.47 -14.72 -8.69
C ALA A 149 -10.70 -15.49 -8.16
N ARG A 150 -11.65 -15.78 -9.07
CA ARG A 150 -12.86 -16.55 -8.73
C ARG A 150 -12.60 -18.06 -8.64
N GLU A 151 -11.45 -18.47 -9.13
CA GLU A 151 -11.08 -19.86 -9.34
C GLU A 151 -9.58 -20.03 -9.26
N LEU A 152 -9.15 -21.17 -8.73
CA LEU A 152 -7.77 -21.59 -8.66
C LEU A 152 -7.66 -23.08 -8.96
N THR A 153 -6.79 -23.46 -9.89
CA THR A 153 -6.40 -24.87 -10.06
C THR A 153 -5.33 -25.20 -9.02
N ALA A 154 -5.66 -26.10 -8.09
CA ALA A 154 -4.77 -26.53 -7.02
C ALA A 154 -4.16 -27.90 -7.35
N GLU A 155 -2.88 -28.05 -7.04
CA GLU A 155 -2.21 -29.35 -7.05
C GLU A 155 -2.70 -30.25 -5.92
N ALA A 156 -2.53 -31.56 -6.11
CA ALA A 156 -2.80 -32.56 -5.10
C ALA A 156 -1.95 -32.35 -3.83
N GLN A 157 -2.49 -32.75 -2.69
CA GLN A 157 -1.84 -32.66 -1.38
C GLN A 157 -1.42 -31.23 -1.03
N THR A 158 -2.30 -30.26 -1.33
CA THR A 158 -2.09 -28.86 -0.94
C THR A 158 -3.23 -28.30 -0.11
N VAL A 159 -2.89 -27.31 0.72
CA VAL A 159 -3.83 -26.41 1.39
C VAL A 159 -3.98 -25.16 0.53
N ARG A 160 -5.22 -24.69 0.41
CA ARG A 160 -5.56 -23.41 -0.21
C ARG A 160 -6.26 -22.53 0.83
N PRO A 161 -5.55 -21.55 1.42
CA PRO A 161 -6.19 -20.61 2.32
C PRO A 161 -7.09 -19.65 1.53
N LEU A 162 -8.23 -19.34 2.12
CA LEU A 162 -9.25 -18.43 1.60
C LEU A 162 -9.38 -17.27 2.59
N TRP A 163 -9.16 -16.05 2.12
CA TRP A 163 -9.31 -14.85 2.92
C TRP A 163 -10.65 -14.18 2.64
N LEU A 164 -11.35 -13.81 3.71
CA LEU A 164 -12.55 -12.99 3.68
C LEU A 164 -12.23 -11.62 4.27
N ASP A 165 -12.62 -10.58 3.56
CA ASP A 165 -12.58 -9.20 4.01
C ASP A 165 -14.03 -8.69 4.08
N ILE A 166 -14.58 -8.62 5.29
CA ILE A 166 -15.97 -8.28 5.57
C ILE A 166 -16.06 -6.78 5.86
N ARG A 167 -16.64 -6.01 4.93
CA ARG A 167 -16.87 -4.56 5.04
C ARG A 167 -18.21 -4.30 5.71
N VAL A 168 -18.22 -4.08 7.03
CA VAL A 168 -19.48 -3.88 7.78
C VAL A 168 -20.07 -2.51 7.45
N PRO A 169 -21.30 -2.41 6.91
CA PRO A 169 -21.88 -1.11 6.59
C PRO A 169 -22.04 -0.20 7.82
N GLN A 170 -21.82 1.10 7.65
CA GLN A 170 -22.07 2.12 8.69
C GLN A 170 -23.48 2.05 9.28
N THR A 171 -24.45 1.66 8.45
CA THR A 171 -25.87 1.59 8.77
C THR A 171 -26.32 0.22 9.29
N ALA A 172 -25.41 -0.75 9.43
CA ALA A 172 -25.75 -2.10 9.87
C ALA A 172 -26.44 -2.07 11.25
N ALA A 173 -27.53 -2.81 11.40
CA ALA A 173 -28.22 -2.92 12.67
C ALA A 173 -27.36 -3.76 13.65
N PRO A 174 -27.20 -3.38 14.92
CA PRO A 174 -26.47 -4.19 15.89
C PRO A 174 -27.10 -5.58 16.07
N GLY A 175 -26.27 -6.60 16.33
CA GLY A 175 -26.71 -7.96 16.62
C GLY A 175 -25.89 -9.03 15.90
N LYS A 176 -26.32 -10.29 16.03
CA LYS A 176 -25.60 -11.46 15.51
C LYS A 176 -26.08 -11.83 14.13
N TYR A 177 -25.23 -11.64 13.14
CA TYR A 177 -25.46 -12.05 11.76
C TYR A 177 -24.84 -13.42 11.53
N ARG A 178 -25.57 -14.30 10.83
CA ARG A 178 -25.10 -15.65 10.48
C ARG A 178 -24.88 -15.73 8.98
N GLY A 179 -23.74 -16.27 8.58
CA GLY A 179 -23.36 -16.51 7.19
C GLY A 179 -22.83 -17.93 7.01
N THR A 180 -22.64 -18.32 5.75
CA THR A 180 -22.03 -19.60 5.35
C THR A 180 -20.99 -19.35 4.28
N LEU A 181 -19.81 -19.92 4.46
CA LEU A 181 -18.79 -20.03 3.43
C LEU A 181 -18.98 -21.38 2.72
N THR A 182 -19.06 -21.34 1.39
CA THR A 182 -19.14 -22.53 0.53
C THR A 182 -17.91 -22.57 -0.36
N ALA A 183 -17.20 -23.70 -0.38
CA ALA A 183 -16.13 -23.97 -1.33
C ALA A 183 -16.52 -25.17 -2.21
N HIS A 184 -16.10 -25.16 -3.47
CA HIS A 184 -16.22 -26.29 -4.37
C HIS A 184 -14.83 -26.77 -4.77
N VAL A 185 -14.58 -28.07 -4.67
CA VAL A 185 -13.38 -28.74 -5.20
C VAL A 185 -13.82 -29.77 -6.22
N ASP A 186 -13.52 -29.53 -7.51
CA ASP A 186 -13.99 -30.34 -8.65
C ASP A 186 -15.49 -30.67 -8.58
N GLY A 187 -16.30 -29.65 -8.27
CA GLY A 187 -17.76 -29.76 -8.15
C GLY A 187 -18.26 -30.28 -6.81
N THR A 188 -17.41 -30.86 -5.96
CA THR A 188 -17.79 -31.27 -4.60
C THR A 188 -17.95 -30.04 -3.70
N GLY A 189 -19.18 -29.74 -3.30
CA GLY A 189 -19.51 -28.63 -2.41
C GLY A 189 -19.24 -28.93 -0.93
N LEU A 190 -18.57 -28.01 -0.26
CA LEU A 190 -18.26 -28.03 1.17
C LEU A 190 -18.73 -26.72 1.80
N THR A 191 -19.34 -26.78 2.98
CA THR A 191 -19.91 -25.59 3.64
C THR A 191 -19.51 -25.51 5.10
N ILE A 192 -19.17 -24.31 5.58
CA ILE A 192 -18.93 -24.04 7.01
C ILE A 192 -19.61 -22.75 7.47
N PRO A 193 -20.22 -22.71 8.67
CA PRO A 193 -20.90 -21.54 9.19
C PRO A 193 -19.94 -20.54 9.86
N PHE A 194 -20.35 -19.28 9.93
CA PHE A 194 -19.72 -18.26 10.80
C PHE A 194 -20.74 -17.25 11.31
N THR A 195 -20.39 -16.60 12.42
CA THR A 195 -21.19 -15.52 13.03
C THR A 195 -20.38 -14.23 13.04
N LEU A 196 -21.02 -13.11 12.70
CA LEU A 196 -20.51 -11.76 12.94
C LEU A 196 -21.43 -11.04 13.93
N GLU A 197 -20.90 -10.67 15.10
CA GLU A 197 -21.59 -9.78 16.03
C GLU A 197 -21.27 -8.32 15.70
N VAL A 198 -22.26 -7.58 15.22
CA VAL A 198 -22.16 -6.13 15.00
C VAL A 198 -22.52 -5.41 16.30
N GLY A 199 -21.54 -4.70 16.85
CA GLY A 199 -21.68 -3.88 18.03
C GLY A 199 -22.54 -2.62 17.82
N ARG A 200 -22.77 -1.88 18.91
CA ARG A 200 -23.57 -0.63 18.88
C ARG A 200 -22.76 0.60 18.46
N ARG A 201 -21.44 0.48 18.39
CA ARG A 201 -20.53 1.58 18.07
C ARG A 201 -20.29 1.65 16.58
N THR A 202 -19.79 2.80 16.14
CA THR A 202 -19.53 3.11 14.75
C THR A 202 -18.09 3.59 14.64
N LEU A 203 -17.32 2.93 13.78
CA LEU A 203 -16.02 3.40 13.37
C LEU A 203 -16.22 4.54 12.37
N PRO A 204 -15.56 5.71 12.55
CA PRO A 204 -15.63 6.79 11.57
C PRO A 204 -15.22 6.32 10.17
N GLU A 205 -15.61 7.06 9.14
CA GLU A 205 -15.15 6.77 7.77
C GLU A 205 -13.63 6.98 7.64
N PRO A 206 -12.92 6.30 6.72
CA PRO A 206 -11.48 6.45 6.56
C PRO A 206 -10.99 7.88 6.34
N SER A 207 -11.80 8.72 5.68
CA SER A 207 -11.53 10.15 5.49
C SER A 207 -11.57 10.97 6.78
N GLU A 208 -12.12 10.42 7.87
CA GLU A 208 -12.21 11.04 9.20
C GLU A 208 -11.24 10.41 10.21
N TRP A 209 -10.45 9.41 9.78
CA TRP A 209 -9.45 8.78 10.63
C TRP A 209 -8.31 9.75 10.94
N ALA A 210 -7.96 9.86 12.21
CA ALA A 210 -6.89 10.71 12.69
C ALA A 210 -5.49 10.12 12.42
N PHE A 211 -5.39 8.81 12.25
CA PHE A 211 -4.14 8.11 11.96
C PHE A 211 -3.45 8.69 10.71
N HIS A 212 -2.22 9.16 10.90
CA HIS A 212 -1.35 9.70 9.85
C HIS A 212 -0.55 8.58 9.19
N LEU A 213 -1.16 7.93 8.20
CA LEU A 213 -0.50 6.87 7.43
C LEU A 213 0.30 7.47 6.26
N ASP A 214 1.59 7.14 6.21
CA ASP A 214 2.50 7.48 5.10
C ASP A 214 3.17 6.24 4.49
N LEU A 215 2.58 5.68 3.43
CA LEU A 215 3.16 4.59 2.64
C LEU A 215 3.57 5.07 1.25
N TRP A 216 4.87 5.09 0.94
CA TRP A 216 5.33 5.78 -0.29
C TRP A 216 4.95 5.04 -1.57
N GLN A 217 4.37 5.78 -2.52
CA GLN A 217 3.82 5.21 -3.75
C GLN A 217 4.81 5.29 -4.91
N ASN A 218 4.98 4.19 -5.64
CA ASN A 218 5.83 4.11 -6.83
C ASN A 218 4.97 3.93 -8.10
N PRO A 219 4.63 5.00 -8.83
CA PRO A 219 3.87 4.86 -10.07
C PRO A 219 4.67 4.17 -11.18
N TYR A 220 6.01 4.22 -11.15
CA TYR A 220 6.86 3.67 -12.21
C TYR A 220 6.78 2.13 -12.29
N SER A 221 6.66 1.46 -11.13
CA SER A 221 6.48 0.00 -11.07
C SER A 221 5.19 -0.46 -11.74
N VAL A 222 4.13 0.37 -11.71
CA VAL A 222 2.84 0.05 -12.32
C VAL A 222 2.93 0.10 -13.84
N ALA A 223 3.56 1.14 -14.39
CA ALA A 223 3.80 1.23 -15.82
C ALA A 223 4.63 0.06 -16.34
N ARG A 224 5.72 -0.29 -15.63
CA ARG A 224 6.60 -1.41 -16.00
C ARG A 224 5.87 -2.75 -15.92
N PHE A 225 5.20 -3.04 -14.81
CA PHE A 225 4.55 -4.34 -14.61
C PHE A 225 3.44 -4.60 -15.64
N TYR A 226 2.56 -3.61 -15.87
CA TYR A 226 1.49 -3.75 -16.85
C TYR A 226 1.93 -3.47 -18.29
N GLY A 227 3.18 -3.03 -18.49
CA GLY A 227 3.71 -2.71 -19.81
C GLY A 227 3.01 -1.53 -20.50
N VAL A 228 2.53 -0.57 -19.72
CA VAL A 228 1.76 0.59 -20.21
C VAL A 228 2.64 1.83 -20.24
N LYS A 229 2.33 2.78 -21.14
CA LYS A 229 3.09 4.03 -21.24
C LYS A 229 2.94 4.85 -19.96
N LEU A 230 4.06 5.30 -19.40
CA LEU A 230 4.10 6.20 -18.25
C LEU A 230 3.19 7.42 -18.46
N TRP A 231 2.42 7.74 -17.43
CA TRP A 231 1.47 8.87 -17.38
C TRP A 231 0.37 8.85 -18.46
N SER A 232 0.16 7.74 -19.16
CA SER A 232 -0.99 7.57 -20.06
C SER A 232 -2.29 7.41 -19.27
N LYS A 233 -3.44 7.55 -19.94
CA LYS A 233 -4.74 7.25 -19.33
C LYS A 233 -4.77 5.81 -18.79
N GLU A 234 -4.28 4.85 -19.57
CA GLU A 234 -4.23 3.44 -19.14
C GLU A 234 -3.40 3.28 -17.87
N HIS A 235 -2.25 3.95 -17.77
CA HIS A 235 -1.44 3.92 -16.55
C HIS A 235 -2.22 4.41 -15.31
N PHE A 236 -2.92 5.54 -15.40
CA PHE A 236 -3.77 6.02 -14.32
C PHE A 236 -4.95 5.09 -14.01
N ASP A 237 -5.57 4.50 -15.04
CA ASP A 237 -6.65 3.53 -14.86
C ASP A 237 -6.17 2.27 -14.11
N ARG A 238 -4.94 1.80 -14.37
CA ARG A 238 -4.32 0.67 -13.65
C ARG A 238 -4.00 1.00 -12.20
N MET A 239 -3.58 2.24 -11.90
CA MET A 239 -3.27 2.67 -10.54
C MET A 239 -4.51 2.91 -9.68
N ARG A 240 -5.60 3.39 -10.28
CA ARG A 240 -6.77 3.92 -9.55
C ARG A 240 -7.36 2.97 -8.50
N PRO A 241 -7.58 1.67 -8.79
CA PRO A 241 -8.14 0.77 -7.77
C PRO A 241 -7.24 0.67 -6.53
N MET A 242 -5.93 0.52 -6.75
CA MET A 242 -4.94 0.38 -5.68
C MET A 242 -4.79 1.67 -4.86
N MET A 243 -4.81 2.84 -5.50
CA MET A 243 -4.72 4.12 -4.78
C MET A 243 -6.01 4.48 -4.03
N LYS A 244 -7.17 4.02 -4.51
CA LYS A 244 -8.43 4.13 -3.75
C LYS A 244 -8.44 3.20 -2.53
N GLU A 245 -7.93 1.98 -2.67
CA GLU A 245 -7.75 1.08 -1.51
C GLU A 245 -6.77 1.69 -0.49
N LEU A 246 -5.69 2.33 -0.97
CA LEU A 246 -4.77 3.07 -0.10
C LEU A 246 -5.44 4.24 0.64
N ALA A 247 -6.29 5.01 -0.05
CA ALA A 247 -7.09 6.06 0.57
C ALA A 247 -8.07 5.49 1.61
N ALA A 248 -8.71 4.37 1.31
CA ALA A 248 -9.64 3.67 2.20
C ALA A 248 -8.95 3.06 3.45
N ALA A 249 -7.62 2.94 3.44
CA ALA A 249 -6.81 2.59 4.60
C ALA A 249 -6.35 3.81 5.41
N GLY A 250 -6.75 5.03 5.03
CA GLY A 250 -6.45 6.25 5.77
C GLY A 250 -5.12 6.91 5.39
N GLN A 251 -4.54 6.61 4.22
CA GLN A 251 -3.34 7.30 3.70
C GLN A 251 -3.52 8.81 3.67
N LYS A 252 -2.55 9.56 4.20
CA LYS A 252 -2.58 11.03 4.28
C LYS A 252 -1.63 11.71 3.29
N VAL A 253 -0.62 10.99 2.80
CA VAL A 253 0.53 11.59 2.12
C VAL A 253 0.63 11.14 0.65
N ILE A 254 0.84 12.09 -0.25
CA ILE A 254 1.18 11.85 -1.66
C ILE A 254 2.71 11.88 -1.81
N THR A 255 3.32 10.83 -2.33
CA THR A 255 4.76 10.80 -2.68
C THR A 255 4.98 11.42 -4.05
N ALA A 256 5.87 12.40 -4.18
CA ALA A 256 6.26 12.99 -5.46
C ALA A 256 7.78 13.07 -5.61
N SER A 257 8.33 12.51 -6.69
CA SER A 257 9.75 12.63 -7.03
C SER A 257 10.00 13.91 -7.83
N ILE A 258 10.60 14.92 -7.20
CA ILE A 258 10.89 16.23 -7.80
C ILE A 258 12.27 16.31 -8.45
N ILE A 259 13.05 15.23 -8.35
CA ILE A 259 14.34 15.02 -9.02
C ILE A 259 14.40 13.57 -9.52
N LYS A 260 15.38 13.29 -10.38
CA LYS A 260 15.66 11.92 -10.83
C LYS A 260 16.40 11.14 -9.75
N HIS A 261 15.98 9.89 -9.58
CA HIS A 261 16.58 8.88 -8.70
C HIS A 261 16.85 9.42 -7.28
N PRO A 262 15.84 9.97 -6.56
CA PRO A 262 16.02 10.52 -5.22
C PRO A 262 16.68 9.53 -4.23
N TRP A 263 16.45 8.23 -4.44
CA TRP A 263 17.05 7.13 -3.69
C TRP A 263 18.08 6.30 -4.48
N ASN A 264 18.75 6.89 -5.47
CA ASN A 264 19.80 6.24 -6.26
C ASN A 264 19.42 4.86 -6.83
N GLY A 265 18.18 4.74 -7.35
CA GLY A 265 17.68 3.50 -7.95
C GLY A 265 17.68 2.30 -7.00
N GLN A 266 17.34 2.49 -5.72
CA GLN A 266 17.35 1.39 -4.74
C GLN A 266 16.25 0.33 -4.91
N THR A 267 15.27 0.57 -5.79
CA THR A 267 14.18 -0.36 -6.09
C THR A 267 14.33 -0.87 -7.52
N GLU A 268 13.59 -1.91 -7.90
CA GLU A 268 13.55 -2.43 -9.28
C GLU A 268 13.25 -1.30 -10.29
N ASP A 269 12.27 -0.45 -9.95
CA ASP A 269 11.82 0.67 -10.78
C ASP A 269 12.22 1.99 -10.13
N ALA A 270 13.33 2.56 -10.59
CA ALA A 270 13.82 3.85 -10.11
C ALA A 270 12.79 4.98 -10.35
N PHE A 271 12.69 5.89 -9.38
CA PHE A 271 11.84 7.07 -9.50
C PHE A 271 12.46 8.10 -10.42
N GLU A 272 11.80 8.42 -11.53
CA GLU A 272 12.19 9.54 -12.39
C GLU A 272 11.70 10.88 -11.82
N SER A 273 12.14 12.00 -12.41
CA SER A 273 11.61 13.31 -12.03
C SER A 273 10.20 13.52 -12.60
N MET A 274 9.26 13.93 -11.75
CA MET A 274 7.93 14.42 -12.16
C MET A 274 7.96 15.89 -12.61
N ILE A 275 9.12 16.56 -12.48
CA ILE A 275 9.29 17.97 -12.85
C ILE A 275 10.46 18.09 -13.84
N GLY A 276 10.15 18.52 -15.06
CA GLY A 276 11.16 18.86 -16.05
C GLY A 276 11.93 20.11 -15.65
N LYS A 277 13.26 20.10 -15.83
CA LYS A 277 14.14 21.25 -15.59
C LYS A 277 14.98 21.48 -16.83
N THR A 278 14.87 22.68 -17.38
CA THR A 278 15.61 23.08 -18.57
C THR A 278 16.39 24.35 -18.31
N LEU A 279 17.70 24.33 -18.56
CA LEU A 279 18.50 25.53 -18.67
C LEU A 279 18.45 26.01 -20.12
N THR A 280 17.90 27.20 -20.32
CA THR A 280 17.72 27.79 -21.65
C THR A 280 19.03 28.32 -22.22
N GLN A 281 19.08 28.55 -23.54
CA GLN A 281 20.25 29.17 -24.19
C GLN A 281 20.60 30.56 -23.62
N GLY A 282 19.62 31.28 -23.07
CA GLY A 282 19.82 32.58 -22.42
C GLY A 282 20.35 32.50 -20.98
N GLY A 283 20.53 31.30 -20.42
CA GLY A 283 20.95 31.09 -19.04
C GLY A 283 19.82 31.14 -18.01
N GLU A 284 18.56 31.20 -18.45
CA GLU A 284 17.38 31.17 -17.57
C GLU A 284 16.87 29.73 -17.36
N TRP A 285 16.26 29.47 -16.22
CA TRP A 285 15.64 28.18 -15.91
C TRP A 285 14.17 28.14 -16.33
N ARG A 286 13.75 27.02 -16.93
CA ARG A 286 12.35 26.70 -17.24
C ARG A 286 11.95 25.38 -16.57
N TYR A 287 10.77 25.37 -15.96
CA TYR A 287 10.24 24.22 -15.24
C TYR A 287 8.94 23.71 -15.86
N ASP A 288 8.78 22.38 -15.91
CA ASP A 288 7.58 21.72 -16.42
C ASP A 288 6.96 20.83 -15.34
N TYR A 289 5.83 21.28 -14.80
CA TYR A 289 5.10 20.62 -13.71
C TYR A 289 3.99 19.68 -14.20
N ARG A 290 3.81 19.46 -15.51
CA ARG A 290 2.64 18.73 -16.04
C ARG A 290 2.49 17.31 -15.50
N VAL A 291 3.59 16.60 -15.25
CA VAL A 291 3.53 15.24 -14.66
C VAL A 291 3.21 15.33 -13.17
N PHE A 292 3.89 16.21 -12.44
CA PHE A 292 3.63 16.47 -11.03
C PHE A 292 2.16 16.82 -10.78
N ASP A 293 1.60 17.76 -11.54
CA ASP A 293 0.20 18.21 -11.38
C ASP A 293 -0.78 17.07 -11.61
N ARG A 294 -0.63 16.34 -12.71
CA ARG A 294 -1.51 15.21 -13.04
C ARG A 294 -1.44 14.10 -12.00
N TRP A 295 -0.26 13.87 -11.42
CA TRP A 295 -0.08 12.89 -10.35
C TRP A 295 -0.75 13.33 -9.06
N VAL A 296 -0.53 14.57 -8.61
CA VAL A 296 -1.13 15.11 -7.40
C VAL A 296 -2.65 15.17 -7.52
N GLU A 297 -3.19 15.67 -8.63
CA GLU A 297 -4.63 15.71 -8.89
C GLU A 297 -5.24 14.31 -8.87
N PHE A 298 -4.59 13.34 -9.52
CA PHE A 298 -5.05 11.96 -9.53
C PHE A 298 -5.12 11.34 -8.12
N MET A 299 -4.13 11.62 -7.27
CA MET A 299 -4.10 11.10 -5.90
C MET A 299 -5.16 11.77 -5.02
N MET A 300 -5.37 13.08 -5.19
CA MET A 300 -6.45 13.82 -4.55
C MET A 300 -7.82 13.30 -4.98
N ASP A 301 -8.02 13.01 -6.27
CA ASP A 301 -9.24 12.37 -6.81
C ASP A 301 -9.48 10.96 -6.25
N CYS A 302 -8.41 10.28 -5.80
CA CYS A 302 -8.54 8.99 -5.10
C CYS A 302 -8.88 9.14 -3.61
N GLY A 303 -8.80 10.36 -3.06
CA GLY A 303 -9.13 10.67 -1.67
C GLY A 303 -7.93 11.04 -0.78
N ILE A 304 -6.71 11.04 -1.31
CA ILE A 304 -5.49 11.34 -0.55
C ILE A 304 -5.17 12.83 -0.70
N THR A 305 -5.46 13.63 0.31
CA THR A 305 -5.50 15.10 0.15
C THR A 305 -4.76 15.89 1.23
N GLU A 306 -4.22 15.24 2.26
CA GLU A 306 -3.71 15.97 3.43
C GLU A 306 -2.33 16.59 3.19
N GLN A 307 -1.38 15.82 2.66
CA GLN A 307 0.03 16.23 2.49
C GLN A 307 0.63 15.75 1.16
N ILE A 308 1.57 16.51 0.61
CA ILE A 308 2.38 16.14 -0.55
C ILE A 308 3.85 16.16 -0.14
N ASP A 309 4.51 15.02 -0.20
CA ASP A 309 5.94 14.89 0.10
C ASP A 309 6.77 14.90 -1.18
N CYS A 310 7.59 15.93 -1.33
CA CYS A 310 8.45 16.14 -2.49
C CYS A 310 9.88 15.67 -2.20
N TYR A 311 10.26 14.52 -2.77
CA TYR A 311 11.59 13.91 -2.63
C TYR A 311 12.48 14.27 -3.82
N THR A 312 13.67 14.84 -3.64
CA THR A 312 14.24 15.45 -2.43
C THR A 312 15.23 16.53 -2.87
N ILE A 313 15.65 17.42 -1.98
CA ILE A 313 16.78 18.34 -2.22
C ILE A 313 18.12 17.79 -1.72
N VAL A 314 18.14 16.59 -1.13
CA VAL A 314 19.34 15.93 -0.60
C VAL A 314 19.40 14.45 -1.01
N PRO A 315 19.44 14.13 -2.32
CA PRO A 315 19.42 12.75 -2.78
C PRO A 315 20.64 11.96 -2.32
N TRP A 316 20.50 10.64 -2.24
CA TRP A 316 21.54 9.73 -1.73
C TRP A 316 22.90 9.92 -2.42
N HIS A 317 22.89 10.12 -3.74
CA HIS A 317 24.10 10.31 -4.57
C HIS A 317 24.52 11.78 -4.78
N LEU A 318 23.71 12.75 -4.33
CA LEU A 318 23.90 14.19 -4.61
C LEU A 318 23.98 14.57 -6.10
N LEU A 319 23.52 13.70 -7.01
CA LEU A 319 23.39 13.99 -8.43
C LEU A 319 22.05 14.65 -8.73
N PHE A 320 22.09 15.68 -9.56
CA PHE A 320 20.94 16.43 -10.06
C PHE A 320 20.98 16.46 -11.58
N GLU A 321 19.81 16.30 -12.20
CA GLU A 321 19.65 16.23 -13.65
C GLU A 321 18.90 17.46 -14.18
N TYR A 322 19.32 17.94 -15.35
CA TYR A 322 18.58 18.93 -16.14
C TYR A 322 18.92 18.81 -17.62
N TYR A 323 18.06 19.36 -18.49
CA TYR A 323 18.35 19.48 -19.92
C TYR A 323 18.97 20.84 -20.21
N ASP A 324 20.10 20.86 -20.91
CA ASP A 324 20.81 22.08 -21.32
C ASP A 324 20.53 22.34 -22.82
N GLU A 325 19.80 23.41 -23.13
CA GLU A 325 19.45 23.78 -24.51
C GLU A 325 20.65 24.28 -25.33
N ALA A 326 21.67 24.86 -24.69
CA ALA A 326 22.86 25.31 -25.39
C ALA A 326 23.73 24.12 -25.83
N ARG A 327 23.75 23.05 -25.02
CA ARG A 327 24.47 21.80 -25.31
C ARG A 327 23.61 20.76 -26.04
N ASN A 328 22.30 20.95 -26.09
CA ASN A 328 21.32 20.01 -26.62
C ASN A 328 21.47 18.60 -26.00
N CYS A 329 21.68 18.53 -24.68
CA CYS A 329 21.86 17.26 -23.98
C CYS A 329 21.37 17.32 -22.53
N THR A 330 21.18 16.15 -21.94
CA THR A 330 20.94 16.02 -20.51
C THR A 330 22.27 16.08 -19.76
N VAL A 331 22.33 16.97 -18.77
CA VAL A 331 23.47 17.14 -17.87
C VAL A 331 23.14 16.53 -16.51
N GLN A 332 24.13 15.86 -15.93
CA GLN A 332 24.09 15.36 -14.56
C GLN A 332 25.26 15.94 -13.79
N GLU A 333 24.97 16.62 -12.68
CA GLU A 333 25.98 17.28 -11.86
C GLU A 333 25.86 16.84 -10.41
N LYS A 334 27.01 16.65 -9.77
CA LYS A 334 27.08 16.37 -8.34
C LYS A 334 27.11 17.69 -7.58
N LEU A 335 26.03 18.01 -6.88
CA LEU A 335 25.86 19.27 -6.18
C LEU A 335 25.77 19.01 -4.67
N ALA A 336 26.75 19.48 -3.91
CA ALA A 336 26.80 19.25 -2.48
C ALA A 336 26.10 20.39 -1.72
N PRO A 337 25.21 20.10 -0.75
CA PRO A 337 24.67 21.10 0.16
C PRO A 337 25.76 21.97 0.77
N GLY A 338 25.62 23.29 0.65
CA GLY A 338 26.60 24.29 1.09
C GLY A 338 27.56 24.79 0.00
N SER A 339 27.53 24.22 -1.22
CA SER A 339 28.27 24.77 -2.36
C SER A 339 27.45 25.84 -3.09
N LYS A 340 28.13 26.75 -3.80
CA LYS A 340 27.48 27.80 -4.59
C LYS A 340 26.65 27.20 -5.73
N GLU A 341 27.15 26.14 -6.36
CA GLU A 341 26.50 25.45 -7.47
C GLU A 341 25.19 24.78 -7.04
N TYR A 342 25.15 24.23 -5.82
CA TYR A 342 23.93 23.70 -5.21
C TYR A 342 22.90 24.80 -4.98
N GLU A 343 23.31 25.96 -4.45
CA GLU A 343 22.42 27.11 -4.28
C GLU A 343 21.89 27.64 -5.62
N ASP A 344 22.77 27.83 -6.60
CA ASP A 344 22.46 28.38 -7.92
C ASP A 344 21.49 27.47 -8.70
N TYR A 345 21.56 26.16 -8.47
CA TYR A 345 20.62 25.19 -9.06
C TYR A 345 19.27 25.16 -8.33
N LEU A 346 19.26 25.08 -7.00
CA LEU A 346 18.02 24.82 -6.24
C LEU A 346 17.20 26.06 -5.93
N ILE A 347 17.81 27.22 -5.64
CA ILE A 347 17.06 28.40 -5.22
C ILE A 347 16.09 28.87 -6.31
N PRO A 348 16.49 29.01 -7.60
CA PRO A 348 15.55 29.38 -8.66
C PRO A 348 14.39 28.38 -8.77
N PHE A 349 14.70 27.09 -8.69
CA PHE A 349 13.69 26.03 -8.77
C PHE A 349 12.70 26.10 -7.60
N LEU A 350 13.18 26.21 -6.37
CA LEU A 350 12.33 26.22 -5.19
C LEU A 350 11.47 27.49 -5.13
N LYS A 351 11.96 28.64 -5.62
CA LYS A 351 11.15 29.86 -5.76
C LYS A 351 10.03 29.68 -6.78
N ASP A 352 10.36 29.12 -7.94
CA ASP A 352 9.39 28.85 -9.00
C ASP A 352 8.34 27.83 -8.53
N PHE A 353 8.80 26.76 -7.87
CA PHE A 353 7.94 25.73 -7.34
C PHE A 353 7.03 26.24 -6.22
N ALA A 354 7.53 27.09 -5.32
CA ALA A 354 6.70 27.75 -4.31
C ALA A 354 5.59 28.59 -4.96
N ARG A 355 5.91 29.35 -6.03
CA ARG A 355 4.93 30.12 -6.79
C ARG A 355 3.87 29.20 -7.40
N HIS A 356 4.29 28.17 -8.14
CA HIS A 356 3.40 27.18 -8.76
C HIS A 356 2.46 26.52 -7.73
N LEU A 357 3.01 26.05 -6.62
CA LEU A 357 2.23 25.44 -5.54
C LEU A 357 1.23 26.41 -4.91
N LYS A 358 1.56 27.71 -4.79
CA LYS A 358 0.64 28.73 -4.28
C LYS A 358 -0.49 29.00 -5.28
N GLU A 359 -0.17 29.07 -6.57
CA GLU A 359 -1.18 29.20 -7.65
C GLU A 359 -2.16 28.02 -7.66
N LYS A 360 -1.67 26.80 -7.39
CA LYS A 360 -2.50 25.59 -7.25
C LYS A 360 -3.21 25.47 -5.90
N GLY A 361 -2.88 26.30 -4.91
CA GLY A 361 -3.39 26.19 -3.54
C GLY A 361 -2.82 25.02 -2.73
N TRP A 362 -1.71 24.42 -3.17
CA TRP A 362 -1.10 23.23 -2.58
C TRP A 362 0.10 23.53 -1.67
N PHE A 363 0.61 24.76 -1.68
CA PHE A 363 1.82 25.12 -0.92
C PHE A 363 1.72 24.80 0.57
N GLY A 364 0.57 25.11 1.20
CA GLY A 364 0.33 24.83 2.62
C GLY A 364 0.19 23.34 2.96
N LYS A 365 0.17 22.44 1.98
CA LYS A 365 0.13 20.98 2.16
C LYS A 365 1.43 20.30 1.69
N THR A 366 2.35 21.06 1.11
CA THR A 366 3.56 20.49 0.51
C THR A 366 4.72 20.53 1.49
N CYS A 367 5.36 19.37 1.68
CA CYS A 367 6.59 19.20 2.42
C CYS A 367 7.73 18.88 1.46
N ILE A 368 8.88 19.53 1.65
CA ILE A 368 10.13 19.02 1.07
C ILE A 368 10.64 17.89 1.97
N ALA A 369 10.78 16.70 1.41
CA ALA A 369 11.08 15.50 2.17
C ALA A 369 12.58 15.20 2.17
N MET A 370 13.12 14.89 3.35
CA MET A 370 14.53 14.58 3.59
C MET A 370 14.66 13.21 4.27
N ASP A 371 15.53 12.35 3.75
CA ASP A 371 15.60 10.93 4.14
C ASP A 371 16.97 10.60 4.75
N GLU A 372 17.01 10.38 6.07
CA GLU A 372 18.16 9.87 6.84
C GLU A 372 19.53 10.49 6.49
N ARG A 373 19.60 11.82 6.29
CA ARG A 373 20.87 12.50 5.98
C ARG A 373 21.57 13.01 7.24
N PRO A 374 22.92 13.04 7.25
CA PRO A 374 23.65 13.64 8.36
C PRO A 374 23.34 15.14 8.46
N LYS A 375 23.39 15.66 9.69
CA LYS A 375 23.13 17.08 9.99
C LYS A 375 23.96 18.05 9.12
N SER A 376 25.20 17.69 8.80
CA SER A 376 26.09 18.48 7.94
C SER A 376 25.53 18.73 6.53
N LEU A 377 24.63 17.87 6.04
CA LEU A 377 23.93 18.06 4.77
C LEU A 377 22.55 18.71 4.96
N LEU A 378 21.89 18.46 6.09
CA LEU A 378 20.55 18.99 6.35
C LEU A 378 20.57 20.50 6.63
N GLU A 379 21.49 21.01 7.43
CA GLU A 379 21.52 22.45 7.77
C GLU A 379 21.70 23.35 6.53
N PRO A 380 22.65 23.08 5.60
CA PRO A 380 22.74 23.86 4.37
C PRO A 380 21.52 23.70 3.46
N ALA A 381 20.89 22.52 3.43
CA ALA A 381 19.67 22.29 2.67
C ALA A 381 18.48 23.11 3.22
N TYR A 382 18.34 23.24 4.54
CA TYR A 382 17.37 24.15 5.16
C TYR A 382 17.63 25.61 4.80
N ALA A 383 18.90 26.04 4.81
CA ALA A 383 19.25 27.40 4.44
C ALA A 383 18.83 27.73 3.00
N VAL A 384 19.08 26.82 2.05
CA VAL A 384 18.62 26.95 0.66
C VAL A 384 17.09 26.98 0.56
N LEU A 385 16.42 26.07 1.27
CA LEU A 385 14.97 25.96 1.24
C LEU A 385 14.29 27.25 1.73
N TYR A 386 14.70 27.75 2.89
CA TYR A 386 14.09 28.96 3.49
C TYR A 386 14.55 30.26 2.84
N LYS A 387 15.70 30.27 2.16
CA LYS A 387 16.09 31.38 1.27
C LYS A 387 15.22 31.45 0.01
N ALA A 388 14.69 30.31 -0.46
CA ALA A 388 13.74 30.29 -1.56
C ALA A 388 12.34 30.73 -1.10
N ASP A 389 11.81 30.13 -0.03
CA ASP A 389 10.57 30.56 0.61
C ASP A 389 10.52 30.10 2.09
N PRO A 390 10.35 31.01 3.06
CA PRO A 390 10.32 30.65 4.48
C PRO A 390 9.08 29.84 4.89
N GLY A 391 8.05 29.77 4.04
CA GLY A 391 6.82 29.03 4.30
C GLY A 391 6.85 27.55 3.90
N PHE A 392 7.95 27.07 3.31
CA PHE A 392 8.09 25.64 3.02
C PHE A 392 8.03 24.81 4.31
N ARG A 393 7.31 23.69 4.25
CA ARG A 393 7.32 22.68 5.30
C ARG A 393 8.37 21.62 4.98
N VAL A 394 8.88 20.96 6.01
CA VAL A 394 9.84 19.87 5.87
C VAL A 394 9.31 18.61 6.52
N LYS A 395 9.43 17.51 5.79
CA LYS A 395 9.17 16.16 6.27
C LYS A 395 10.49 15.41 6.41
N GLY A 396 10.65 14.62 7.48
CA GLY A 396 11.87 13.84 7.69
C GLY A 396 11.62 12.43 8.24
N ALA A 397 12.41 11.47 7.74
CA ALA A 397 12.63 10.18 8.41
C ALA A 397 14.02 10.20 9.04
N ILE A 398 14.13 9.94 10.34
CA ILE A 398 15.39 10.01 11.08
C ILE A 398 15.70 8.72 11.83
N ASN A 399 16.94 8.27 11.66
CA ASN A 399 17.52 7.09 12.31
C ASN A 399 18.44 7.45 13.49
N TYR A 400 18.39 8.70 13.96
CA TYR A 400 19.14 9.21 15.11
C TYR A 400 18.22 10.03 16.02
N PHE A 401 18.59 10.15 17.29
CA PHE A 401 17.84 10.91 18.29
C PHE A 401 18.55 12.23 18.62
N GLY A 402 17.90 13.38 18.41
CA GLY A 402 18.47 14.69 18.78
C GLY A 402 17.54 15.89 18.44
N PRO A 403 17.49 16.95 19.29
CA PRO A 403 16.44 17.98 19.23
C PRO A 403 16.59 19.00 18.07
N GLU A 404 17.80 19.36 17.67
CA GLU A 404 18.01 20.56 16.84
C GLU A 404 17.43 20.47 15.41
N VAL A 405 17.45 19.28 14.82
CA VAL A 405 16.90 19.03 13.48
C VAL A 405 15.46 18.54 13.54
N SER A 406 15.12 17.77 14.58
CA SER A 406 13.80 17.15 14.72
C SER A 406 12.70 18.18 15.00
N GLU A 407 13.00 19.22 15.78
CA GLU A 407 12.01 20.25 16.15
C GLU A 407 11.57 21.16 15.00
N ARG A 408 12.32 21.19 13.89
CA ARG A 408 12.02 22.01 12.70
C ARG A 408 11.13 21.29 11.68
N MET A 409 11.03 19.97 11.76
CA MET A 409 10.26 19.17 10.81
C MET A 409 8.78 19.24 11.15
N TYR A 410 7.97 19.61 10.16
CA TYR A 410 6.51 19.64 10.24
C TYR A 410 5.94 18.23 10.38
N ASP A 411 6.54 17.26 9.68
CA ASP A 411 6.22 15.85 9.78
C ASP A 411 7.51 15.07 10.03
N ILE A 412 7.59 14.38 11.17
CA ILE A 412 8.78 13.64 11.58
C ILE A 412 8.47 12.20 11.92
N SER A 413 9.21 11.30 11.29
CA SER A 413 9.15 9.86 11.54
C SER A 413 10.45 9.37 12.16
N PHE A 414 10.38 8.80 13.36
CA PHE A 414 11.53 8.20 14.04
C PHE A 414 11.65 6.72 13.70
N SER A 415 12.88 6.23 13.50
CA SER A 415 13.11 4.78 13.40
C SER A 415 12.58 4.10 14.65
N PHE A 416 11.91 2.95 14.49
CA PHE A 416 11.38 2.17 15.61
C PHE A 416 12.43 1.81 16.67
N ASN A 417 13.70 1.71 16.28
CA ASN A 417 14.81 1.43 17.20
C ASN A 417 15.23 2.62 18.08
N GLN A 418 14.67 3.81 17.85
CA GLN A 418 14.96 4.99 18.65
C GLN A 418 14.15 5.00 19.96
N PRO A 419 14.63 5.69 21.01
CA PRO A 419 13.86 5.91 22.22
C PRO A 419 12.52 6.60 21.92
N LEU A 420 11.47 6.20 22.63
CA LEU A 420 10.19 6.90 22.59
C LEU A 420 10.34 8.33 23.10
N LEU A 421 9.59 9.24 22.47
CA LEU A 421 9.51 10.62 22.94
C LEU A 421 8.76 10.71 24.27
N THR A 422 9.16 11.65 25.11
CA THR A 422 8.40 11.95 26.33
C THR A 422 7.09 12.65 25.99
N PRO A 423 6.08 12.59 26.88
CA PRO A 423 4.83 13.34 26.69
C PRO A 423 5.07 14.84 26.47
N GLN A 424 6.09 15.43 27.12
CA GLN A 424 6.43 16.85 26.90
C GLN A 424 6.96 17.10 25.48
N GLN A 425 7.80 16.21 24.94
CA GLN A 425 8.31 16.32 23.58
C GLN A 425 7.17 16.20 22.56
N ILE A 426 6.29 15.20 22.71
CA ILE A 426 5.12 15.02 21.85
C ILE A 426 4.20 16.25 21.91
N ALA A 427 3.92 16.75 23.11
CA ALA A 427 3.11 17.96 23.29
C ALA A 427 3.74 19.19 22.63
N ALA A 428 5.07 19.34 22.69
CA ALA A 428 5.79 20.43 22.03
C ALA A 428 5.63 20.38 20.50
N HIS A 429 5.75 19.20 19.88
CA HIS A 429 5.47 19.02 18.44
C HIS A 429 4.01 19.37 18.11
N ARG A 430 3.05 18.79 18.84
CA ARG A 430 1.63 19.02 18.58
C ARG A 430 1.20 20.47 18.77
N SER A 431 1.80 21.20 19.71
CA SER A 431 1.52 22.63 19.91
C SER A 431 1.87 23.51 18.70
N LYS A 432 2.80 23.04 17.85
CA LYS A 432 3.18 23.68 16.57
C LYS A 432 2.35 23.15 15.39
N GLY A 433 1.44 22.20 15.63
CA GLY A 433 0.71 21.48 14.59
C GLY A 433 1.56 20.47 13.81
N HIS A 434 2.72 20.07 14.35
CA HIS A 434 3.59 19.08 13.72
C HIS A 434 3.05 17.66 13.96
N LYS A 435 3.40 16.75 13.05
CA LYS A 435 3.09 15.32 13.11
C LYS A 435 4.29 14.54 13.62
N VAL A 436 4.04 13.59 14.51
CA VAL A 436 5.04 12.66 15.03
C VAL A 436 4.61 11.24 14.69
N THR A 437 5.40 10.55 13.87
CA THR A 437 5.21 9.13 13.54
C THR A 437 6.45 8.32 13.87
N PHE A 438 6.39 7.03 13.59
CA PHE A 438 7.55 6.15 13.55
C PHE A 438 7.52 5.30 12.28
N TYR A 439 8.65 4.67 11.96
CA TYR A 439 8.74 3.73 10.83
C TYR A 439 9.52 2.47 11.18
N THR A 440 9.25 1.42 10.41
CA THR A 440 10.08 0.22 10.32
C THR A 440 10.61 0.08 8.89
N CYS A 441 11.77 -0.57 8.75
CA CYS A 441 12.43 -0.86 7.47
C CYS A 441 13.31 -2.12 7.63
N THR A 442 14.10 -2.45 6.61
CA THR A 442 15.19 -3.44 6.73
C THR A 442 16.00 -3.29 8.02
N GLY A 443 16.48 -4.40 8.59
CA GLY A 443 17.25 -4.40 9.85
C GLY A 443 16.42 -4.36 11.14
N HIS A 444 15.12 -4.05 11.08
CA HIS A 444 14.22 -4.25 12.22
C HIS A 444 13.65 -5.68 12.18
N VAL A 445 14.06 -6.53 13.12
CA VAL A 445 13.65 -7.94 13.14
C VAL A 445 12.15 -8.08 13.44
N ARG A 446 11.65 -7.34 14.43
CA ARG A 446 10.24 -7.35 14.85
C ARG A 446 9.91 -6.08 15.65
N PRO A 447 8.72 -5.46 15.45
CA PRO A 447 7.74 -5.77 14.41
C PRO A 447 8.23 -5.37 13.02
N ASN A 448 7.77 -6.07 11.99
CA ASN A 448 7.90 -5.61 10.62
C ASN A 448 6.76 -6.13 9.73
N THR A 449 6.80 -5.73 8.47
CA THR A 449 5.87 -6.16 7.42
C THR A 449 6.63 -6.78 6.25
N PHE A 450 7.66 -7.57 6.54
CA PHE A 450 8.24 -8.49 5.56
C PHE A 450 7.25 -9.61 5.26
N VAL A 451 7.35 -10.26 4.12
CA VAL A 451 6.47 -11.41 3.78
C VAL A 451 6.55 -12.49 4.86
N LYS A 452 7.74 -12.75 5.42
CA LYS A 452 7.96 -13.69 6.52
C LYS A 452 7.49 -13.22 7.91
N SER A 453 7.18 -11.95 8.08
CA SER A 453 6.75 -11.40 9.38
C SER A 453 5.45 -12.08 9.80
N ARG A 454 5.25 -12.28 11.10
CA ARG A 454 3.98 -12.82 11.59
C ARG A 454 2.88 -11.81 11.24
N PRO A 455 1.74 -12.22 10.69
CA PRO A 455 0.66 -11.29 10.31
C PRO A 455 0.28 -10.28 11.42
N ALA A 456 0.23 -10.74 12.68
CA ALA A 456 -0.07 -9.90 13.83
C ALA A 456 0.92 -8.74 14.07
N GLU A 457 2.15 -8.79 13.54
CA GLU A 457 3.11 -7.69 13.65
C GLU A 457 2.63 -6.44 12.92
N ALA A 458 1.94 -6.60 11.78
CA ALA A 458 1.40 -5.48 11.03
C ALA A 458 0.25 -4.78 11.79
N ALA A 459 -0.65 -5.56 12.41
CA ALA A 459 -1.71 -5.02 13.27
C ALA A 459 -1.13 -4.32 14.51
N TRP A 460 -0.07 -4.90 15.09
CA TRP A 460 0.60 -4.35 16.26
C TRP A 460 1.11 -2.92 16.06
N LEU A 461 1.46 -2.51 14.83
CA LEU A 461 1.94 -1.16 14.53
C LEU A 461 0.91 -0.08 14.89
N GLY A 462 -0.37 -0.33 14.64
CA GLY A 462 -1.43 0.61 15.02
C GLY A 462 -1.63 0.71 16.54
N TRP A 463 -1.56 -0.42 17.24
CA TRP A 463 -1.59 -0.47 18.70
C TRP A 463 -0.39 0.25 19.34
N HIS A 464 0.80 0.05 18.77
CA HIS A 464 2.00 0.76 19.21
C HIS A 464 1.88 2.27 19.01
N THR A 465 1.33 2.70 17.87
CA THR A 465 1.04 4.13 17.61
C THR A 465 0.19 4.72 18.74
N ALA A 466 -0.88 4.04 19.14
CA ALA A 466 -1.77 4.48 20.21
C ALA A 466 -1.10 4.48 21.60
N ALA A 467 -0.15 3.57 21.82
CA ALA A 467 0.57 3.40 23.07
C ALA A 467 1.70 4.42 23.25
N ALA A 468 2.44 4.70 22.18
CA ALA A 468 3.49 5.71 22.12
C ALA A 468 2.94 7.15 22.05
N ASP A 469 1.62 7.30 21.91
CA ASP A 469 0.95 8.59 21.70
C ASP A 469 1.51 9.32 20.45
N TYR A 470 1.80 8.55 19.41
CA TYR A 470 2.17 9.05 18.09
C TYR A 470 0.93 9.27 17.22
N ASP A 471 1.10 10.07 16.17
CA ASP A 471 0.01 10.44 15.27
C ASP A 471 -0.21 9.40 14.16
N GLY A 472 0.76 8.52 13.90
CA GLY A 472 0.67 7.52 12.84
C GLY A 472 1.93 6.69 12.61
N TYR A 473 1.99 6.10 11.43
CA TYR A 473 3.05 5.17 11.00
C TYR A 473 3.45 5.45 9.55
N LEU A 474 4.76 5.34 9.29
CA LEU A 474 5.36 5.46 7.98
C LEU A 474 5.98 4.13 7.54
N ARG A 475 5.86 3.81 6.25
CA ARG A 475 6.72 2.80 5.60
C ARG A 475 7.12 3.23 4.19
N TRP A 476 8.40 3.00 3.88
CA TRP A 476 9.05 3.55 2.70
C TRP A 476 8.57 2.99 1.35
N ALA A 477 7.81 1.89 1.33
CA ALA A 477 7.40 1.28 0.07
C ALA A 477 6.02 0.61 0.14
N PHE A 478 5.04 1.23 -0.52
CA PHE A 478 3.72 0.67 -0.74
C PHE A 478 3.72 -0.37 -1.88
N ASN A 479 4.28 -0.01 -3.04
CA ASN A 479 4.17 -0.79 -4.26
C ASN A 479 5.42 -0.74 -5.17
N SER A 480 6.63 -0.61 -4.60
CA SER A 480 7.89 -0.72 -5.37
C SER A 480 8.19 -2.18 -5.70
N TRP A 481 7.36 -2.76 -6.58
CA TRP A 481 7.39 -4.18 -6.92
C TRP A 481 8.74 -4.61 -7.49
N VAL A 482 9.16 -5.81 -7.13
CA VAL A 482 10.27 -6.49 -7.79
C VAL A 482 9.88 -6.91 -9.21
N LYS A 483 10.78 -7.59 -9.93
CA LYS A 483 10.52 -8.07 -11.28
C LYS A 483 9.22 -8.90 -11.39
N ASN A 484 9.08 -9.93 -10.54
CA ASN A 484 7.96 -10.86 -10.57
C ASN A 484 7.20 -10.96 -9.23
N PRO A 485 6.51 -9.90 -8.77
CA PRO A 485 5.99 -9.81 -7.41
C PRO A 485 4.94 -10.88 -7.10
N TRP A 486 4.21 -11.38 -8.10
CA TRP A 486 3.22 -12.45 -7.93
C TRP A 486 3.80 -13.79 -7.51
N GLN A 487 5.09 -14.02 -7.79
CA GLN A 487 5.75 -15.32 -7.64
C GLN A 487 6.86 -15.25 -6.59
N ASP A 488 7.64 -14.16 -6.59
CA ASP A 488 8.83 -14.01 -5.78
C ASP A 488 8.86 -12.62 -5.17
N SER A 489 8.99 -12.57 -3.84
CA SER A 489 9.03 -11.32 -3.07
C SER A 489 10.44 -10.88 -2.70
N ARG A 490 11.45 -11.69 -3.04
CA ARG A 490 12.85 -11.41 -2.75
C ARG A 490 13.38 -10.30 -3.63
N PHE A 491 14.36 -9.58 -3.09
CA PHE A 491 15.06 -8.52 -3.79
C PHE A 491 16.52 -8.50 -3.40
N VAL A 492 17.38 -7.96 -4.26
CA VAL A 492 18.84 -8.06 -4.11
C VAL A 492 19.42 -7.29 -2.92
N ARG A 493 18.64 -6.42 -2.25
CA ARG A 493 19.14 -5.52 -1.19
C ARG A 493 18.49 -5.69 0.18
N PHE A 494 17.25 -6.15 0.25
CA PHE A 494 16.42 -6.07 1.45
C PHE A 494 15.72 -7.40 1.72
N GLU A 495 15.20 -7.59 2.93
CA GLU A 495 14.36 -8.74 3.26
C GLU A 495 13.17 -8.85 2.32
N ALA A 496 12.80 -10.07 1.97
CA ALA A 496 11.69 -10.36 1.07
C ALA A 496 10.39 -9.67 1.50
N GLY A 497 9.79 -8.91 0.59
CA GLY A 497 8.61 -8.09 0.85
C GLY A 497 8.86 -6.71 1.49
N ASP A 498 10.11 -6.27 1.64
CA ASP A 498 10.37 -4.92 2.15
C ASP A 498 9.92 -3.83 1.18
N CYS A 499 10.11 -4.04 -0.12
CA CYS A 499 9.81 -3.06 -1.17
C CYS A 499 8.31 -2.91 -1.50
N PHE A 500 7.41 -3.68 -0.92
CA PHE A 500 5.97 -3.55 -1.19
C PHE A 500 5.08 -4.20 -0.13
N LEU A 501 3.91 -3.61 0.08
CA LEU A 501 2.83 -4.13 0.92
C LEU A 501 1.69 -4.75 0.11
N VAL A 502 1.51 -4.34 -1.14
CA VAL A 502 0.41 -4.81 -2.00
C VAL A 502 0.95 -5.40 -3.29
N TYR A 503 0.15 -6.26 -3.93
CA TYR A 503 0.50 -6.92 -5.18
C TYR A 503 -0.23 -6.29 -6.36
N PRO A 504 0.25 -6.46 -7.60
CA PRO A 504 -0.52 -6.05 -8.77
C PRO A 504 -1.90 -6.72 -8.79
N GLY A 505 -2.96 -5.91 -8.79
CA GLY A 505 -4.35 -6.38 -8.89
C GLY A 505 -4.94 -6.99 -7.62
N GLY A 506 -4.25 -6.94 -6.47
CA GLY A 506 -4.72 -7.50 -5.20
C GLY A 506 -4.04 -6.87 -3.98
N THR A 507 -4.33 -7.38 -2.80
CA THR A 507 -3.72 -6.93 -1.53
C THR A 507 -2.82 -8.02 -0.95
N SER A 508 -2.38 -7.87 0.30
CA SER A 508 -1.63 -8.90 1.02
C SER A 508 -2.22 -9.14 2.41
N VAL A 509 -1.90 -10.29 3.02
CA VAL A 509 -2.23 -10.53 4.42
C VAL A 509 -1.68 -9.39 5.28
N ARG A 510 -0.42 -8.98 5.08
CA ARG A 510 0.20 -7.86 5.83
C ARG A 510 -0.56 -6.55 5.70
N TRP A 511 -1.07 -6.25 4.51
CA TRP A 511 -1.91 -5.07 4.27
C TRP A 511 -3.19 -5.11 5.08
N GLU A 512 -3.94 -6.22 5.03
CA GLU A 512 -5.20 -6.37 5.78
C GLU A 512 -4.97 -6.25 7.29
N ARG A 513 -3.90 -6.87 7.80
CA ARG A 513 -3.54 -6.78 9.22
C ARG A 513 -3.10 -5.36 9.61
N LEU A 514 -2.38 -4.63 8.75
CA LEU A 514 -2.03 -3.23 9.00
C LEU A 514 -3.29 -2.36 9.10
N VAL A 515 -4.26 -2.53 8.19
CA VAL A 515 -5.53 -1.81 8.23
C VAL A 515 -6.29 -2.10 9.53
N GLU A 516 -6.35 -3.37 9.97
CA GLU A 516 -6.94 -3.70 11.29
C GLU A 516 -6.30 -2.92 12.43
N GLY A 517 -4.97 -2.82 12.45
CA GLY A 517 -4.24 -2.03 13.45
C GLY A 517 -4.61 -0.54 13.42
N ILE A 518 -4.82 0.03 12.23
CA ILE A 518 -5.24 1.42 12.05
C ILE A 518 -6.68 1.62 12.56
N GLU A 519 -7.59 0.71 12.23
CA GLU A 519 -8.98 0.74 12.74
C GLU A 519 -9.03 0.62 14.26
N ASP A 520 -8.18 -0.22 14.84
CA ASP A 520 -8.04 -0.35 16.29
C ASP A 520 -7.53 0.93 16.95
N PHE A 521 -6.56 1.63 16.34
CA PHE A 521 -6.14 2.95 16.78
C PHE A 521 -7.33 3.93 16.83
N GLU A 522 -8.16 3.95 15.78
CA GLU A 522 -9.33 4.82 15.72
C GLU A 522 -10.39 4.45 16.76
N LYS A 523 -10.64 3.16 17.00
CA LYS A 523 -11.50 2.70 18.11
C LYS A 523 -10.95 3.17 19.46
N ILE A 524 -9.65 3.04 19.69
CA ILE A 524 -8.98 3.50 20.92
C ILE A 524 -9.19 5.00 21.10
N ARG A 525 -9.04 5.79 20.03
CA ARG A 525 -9.29 7.25 20.05
C ARG A 525 -10.74 7.57 20.41
N VAL A 526 -11.71 6.91 19.78
CA VAL A 526 -13.14 7.08 20.10
C VAL A 526 -13.39 6.73 21.57
N LEU A 527 -12.92 5.57 22.04
CA LEU A 527 -13.12 5.14 23.43
C LEU A 527 -12.44 6.08 24.45
N ARG A 528 -11.24 6.60 24.16
CA ARG A 528 -10.56 7.59 25.03
C ARG A 528 -11.37 8.88 25.19
N SER A 529 -12.10 9.29 24.15
CA SER A 529 -12.96 10.50 24.22
C SER A 529 -14.20 10.29 25.12
N GLU A 530 -14.78 9.09 25.08
CA GLU A 530 -16.04 8.77 25.76
C GLU A 530 -15.85 8.26 27.20
N LEU A 531 -14.83 7.45 27.45
CA LEU A 531 -14.60 6.81 28.74
C LEU A 531 -14.03 7.82 29.76
N LYS A 532 -14.35 7.62 31.04
CA LYS A 532 -13.87 8.42 32.18
C LYS A 532 -13.50 7.52 33.36
N GLY A 533 -12.73 8.07 34.31
CA GLY A 533 -12.36 7.42 35.57
C GLY A 533 -11.70 6.03 35.37
N LYS A 534 -12.09 5.05 36.18
CA LYS A 534 -11.51 3.70 36.19
C LYS A 534 -11.56 2.97 34.83
N LYS A 535 -12.58 3.23 34.00
CA LYS A 535 -12.70 2.60 32.68
C LYS A 535 -11.65 3.13 31.69
N LEU A 536 -11.42 4.45 31.69
CA LEU A 536 -10.38 5.09 30.88
C LEU A 536 -9.00 4.65 31.35
N GLN A 537 -8.78 4.59 32.67
CA GLN A 537 -7.53 4.09 33.23
C GLN A 537 -7.24 2.66 32.77
N ARG A 538 -8.23 1.74 32.91
CA ARG A 538 -8.09 0.36 32.44
C ARG A 538 -7.75 0.28 30.95
N LEU A 539 -8.42 1.07 30.10
CA LEU A 539 -8.09 1.13 28.67
C LEU A 539 -6.62 1.51 28.49
N ASN A 540 -6.19 2.62 29.08
CA ASN A 540 -4.82 3.12 28.94
C ASN A 540 -3.77 2.13 29.46
N ASP A 541 -4.05 1.43 30.55
CA ASP A 541 -3.16 0.39 31.11
C ASP A 541 -2.99 -0.80 30.15
N GLU A 542 -4.06 -1.21 29.45
CA GLU A 542 -3.99 -2.25 28.42
C GLU A 542 -3.21 -1.78 27.20
N ILE A 543 -3.47 -0.56 26.71
CA ILE A 543 -2.77 -0.01 25.53
C ILE A 543 -1.27 0.15 25.81
N LYS A 544 -0.88 0.53 27.05
CA LYS A 544 0.52 0.73 27.42
C LYS A 544 1.40 -0.52 27.25
N LYS A 545 0.81 -1.73 27.21
CA LYS A 545 1.52 -2.99 26.96
C LYS A 545 2.15 -3.06 25.56
N PHE A 546 1.71 -2.21 24.64
CA PHE A 546 2.20 -2.11 23.26
C PHE A 546 3.30 -1.04 23.09
N SER A 547 3.72 -0.37 24.16
CA SER A 547 4.95 0.43 24.18
C SER A 547 6.09 -0.43 24.74
N PRO A 548 7.14 -0.76 23.97
CA PRO A 548 8.28 -1.49 24.51
C PRO A 548 8.97 -0.61 25.56
N VAL A 549 8.96 -1.06 26.83
CA VAL A 549 9.68 -0.40 27.94
C VAL A 549 11.20 -0.55 27.78
N LYS A 550 11.63 -1.56 27.01
CA LYS A 550 12.98 -1.77 26.50
C LYS A 550 12.86 -2.38 25.10
N ILE A 551 13.48 -1.76 24.12
CA ILE A 551 13.82 -2.45 22.87
C ILE A 551 14.94 -3.41 23.30
N GLU A 552 14.65 -4.71 23.35
CA GLU A 552 15.73 -5.68 23.54
C GLU A 552 16.72 -5.47 22.39
N PRO A 553 18.03 -5.26 22.67
CA PRO A 553 19.02 -5.31 21.63
C PRO A 553 18.96 -6.72 21.04
N GLY A 554 18.58 -6.82 19.77
CA GLY A 554 18.61 -8.07 19.02
C GLY A 554 20.03 -8.61 18.87
#